data_AF-A0AB38X7B3-F1
#
_entry.id   AF-A0AB38X7B3-F1
#
_cell.length_a   1.000
_cell.length_b   1.000
_cell.length_c   1.000
_cell.angle_alpha   90.00
_cell.angle_beta   90.00
_cell.angle_gamma   90.00
#
_symmetry.space_group_name_H-M   'P 1'
#
loop_
_entity.id
_entity.type
_entity.pdbx_description
1 polymer ?
#
loop_
_entity_poly.entity_id
_entity_poly.type
_entity_poly.pdbx_seq_one_letter_code
_entity_poly.pdbx_strand_id
1 'polypeptide(L)'
;MKPLVKTYMITYDLSKPGQDYSDFKKILTEDISNGVWCHFWDSSYLFQTNLTANEAMDKLRPAIDSTDRVIIVEAAKDHQGWMTDKQWDYINKMF
;
A
#
# COMPACT_ATOMS: atom_id res chain seq x y z
N MET A 1 -15.88 -16.36 -8.09
CA MET A 1 -16.15 -15.53 -6.90
C MET A 1 -15.44 -14.20 -7.10
N LYS A 2 -16.09 -13.06 -6.85
CA LYS A 2 -15.36 -11.79 -6.78
C LYS A 2 -14.52 -11.81 -5.50
N PRO A 3 -13.21 -11.51 -5.55
CA PRO A 3 -12.40 -11.43 -4.35
C PRO A 3 -12.95 -10.34 -3.43
N LEU A 4 -13.09 -10.68 -2.14
CA LEU A 4 -13.50 -9.75 -1.09
C LEU A 4 -12.49 -8.58 -1.03
N VAL A 5 -13.00 -7.36 -0.84
CA VAL A 5 -12.14 -6.20 -0.59
C VAL A 5 -11.39 -6.46 0.72
N LYS A 6 -10.06 -6.30 0.67
CA LYS A 6 -9.17 -6.46 1.83
C LYS A 6 -8.27 -5.24 1.96
N THR A 7 -7.80 -5.00 3.18
CA THR A 7 -6.82 -3.95 3.49
C THR A 7 -5.44 -4.56 3.60
N TYR A 8 -4.49 -3.94 2.92
CA TYR A 8 -3.08 -4.33 2.97
C TYR A 8 -2.24 -3.13 3.39
N MET A 9 -1.17 -3.43 4.12
CA MET A 9 -0.07 -2.51 4.29
C MET A 9 1.06 -2.89 3.34
N ILE A 10 1.55 -1.92 2.58
CA ILE A 10 2.77 -2.03 1.80
C ILE A 10 3.81 -1.12 2.42
N THR A 11 5.01 -1.64 2.63
CA THR A 11 6.17 -0.85 3.02
C THR A 11 7.31 -1.15 2.06
N TYR A 12 8.12 -0.14 1.79
CA TYR A 12 9.16 -0.22 0.78
C TYR A 12 10.44 0.51 1.20
N ASP A 13 11.55 0.02 0.67
CA ASP A 13 12.82 0.72 0.59
C ASP A 13 13.15 0.80 -0.91
N LEU A 14 12.95 1.97 -1.49
CA LEU A 14 13.17 2.22 -2.92
C LEU A 14 14.52 2.90 -3.12
N SER A 15 15.27 2.41 -4.09
CA SER A 15 16.66 2.73 -4.34
C SER A 15 16.79 3.39 -5.71
N LYS A 16 16.44 4.69 -5.81
CA LYS A 16 16.73 5.50 -7.01
C LYS A 16 17.43 6.82 -6.68
N PRO A 17 18.67 7.03 -7.16
CA PRO A 17 19.28 8.35 -7.19
C PRO A 17 18.43 9.28 -8.08
N GLY A 18 17.86 10.35 -7.51
CA GLY A 18 17.10 11.34 -8.29
C GLY A 18 15.57 11.29 -8.15
N GLN A 19 15.02 10.49 -7.24
CA GLN A 19 13.63 10.56 -6.72
C GLN A 19 12.55 10.90 -7.75
N ASP A 20 12.22 9.96 -8.63
CA ASP A 20 10.83 9.90 -9.08
C ASP A 20 10.24 8.50 -8.90
N TYR A 21 9.53 8.35 -7.78
CA TYR A 21 8.72 7.19 -7.46
C TYR A 21 7.26 7.39 -7.95
N SER A 22 7.02 8.36 -8.84
CA SER A 22 5.69 8.68 -9.38
C SER A 22 5.00 7.44 -9.94
N ASP A 23 5.70 6.62 -10.73
CA ASP A 23 5.12 5.40 -11.29
C ASP A 23 4.70 4.39 -10.22
N PHE A 24 5.54 4.16 -9.21
CA PHE A 24 5.20 3.28 -8.08
C PHE A 24 3.94 3.78 -7.36
N LYS A 25 3.92 5.07 -7.03
CA LYS A 25 2.79 5.71 -6.34
C LYS A 25 1.52 5.64 -7.18
N LYS A 26 1.62 5.98 -8.46
CA LYS A 26 0.50 5.97 -9.41
C LYS A 26 -0.10 4.59 -9.55
N ILE A 27 0.72 3.57 -9.84
CA ILE A 27 0.23 2.18 -9.94
C ILE A 27 -0.43 1.75 -8.63
N LEU A 28 0.17 2.07 -7.49
CA LEU A 28 -0.39 1.71 -6.19
C LEU A 28 -1.76 2.38 -5.93
N THR A 29 -1.88 3.68 -6.20
CA THR A 29 -3.08 4.46 -5.85
C THR A 29 -4.17 4.41 -6.89
N GLU A 30 -3.83 4.21 -8.17
CA GLU A 30 -4.78 4.25 -9.30
C GLU A 30 -5.10 2.86 -9.85
N ASP A 31 -4.14 1.93 -9.90
CA ASP A 31 -4.32 0.62 -10.56
C ASP A 31 -4.53 -0.55 -9.60
N ILE A 32 -4.06 -0.41 -8.36
CA ILE A 32 -4.11 -1.45 -7.32
C ILE A 32 -5.15 -1.11 -6.27
N SER A 33 -5.13 0.10 -5.72
CA SER A 33 -6.13 0.54 -4.75
C SER A 33 -7.51 0.72 -5.41
N ASN A 34 -8.56 0.48 -4.63
CA ASN A 34 -9.94 0.81 -5.01
C ASN A 34 -10.32 2.28 -4.71
N GLY A 35 -9.34 3.15 -4.46
CA GLY A 35 -9.54 4.56 -4.08
C GLY A 35 -9.58 4.82 -2.57
N VAL A 36 -9.49 3.77 -1.73
CA VAL A 36 -9.36 3.90 -0.28
C VAL A 36 -7.93 3.55 0.13
N TRP A 37 -7.14 4.56 0.48
CA TRP A 37 -5.75 4.41 0.91
C TRP A 37 -5.26 5.62 1.71
N CYS A 38 -4.20 5.43 2.50
CA CYS A 38 -3.47 6.52 3.14
C CYS A 38 -1.95 6.31 3.08
N HIS A 39 -1.21 7.40 3.19
CA HIS A 39 0.26 7.45 3.19
C HIS A 39 0.73 8.37 4.32
N PHE A 40 0.54 7.94 5.55
CA PHE A 40 0.93 8.70 6.74
C PHE A 40 2.39 8.48 7.15
N TRP A 41 3.11 7.59 6.46
CA TRP A 41 4.51 7.27 6.65
C TRP A 41 5.26 7.50 5.35
N ASP A 42 6.52 7.93 5.40
CA ASP A 42 7.30 8.29 4.20
C ASP A 42 7.48 7.14 3.19
N SER A 43 7.46 5.90 3.69
CA SER A 43 7.75 4.70 2.89
C SER A 43 6.73 3.59 3.07
N SER A 44 5.49 3.94 3.42
CA SER A 44 4.43 2.93 3.58
C SER A 44 3.05 3.46 3.20
N TYR A 45 2.22 2.58 2.63
CA TYR A 45 0.80 2.86 2.40
C TYR A 45 -0.05 1.81 3.09
N LEU A 46 -1.21 2.23 3.56
CA LEU A 46 -2.33 1.34 3.84
C LEU A 46 -3.34 1.51 2.71
N PHE A 47 -3.83 0.44 2.11
CA PHE A 47 -4.75 0.53 0.97
C PHE A 47 -5.73 -0.64 0.92
N GLN A 48 -6.93 -0.38 0.42
CA GLN A 48 -7.90 -1.42 0.09
C GLN A 48 -7.81 -1.82 -1.37
N THR A 49 -7.97 -3.12 -1.63
CA THR A 49 -8.03 -3.66 -2.99
C THR A 49 -8.86 -4.94 -3.03
N ASN A 50 -9.32 -5.29 -4.23
CA ASN A 50 -9.87 -6.61 -4.55
C ASN A 50 -8.78 -7.60 -4.99
N LEU A 51 -7.51 -7.18 -5.08
CA LEU A 51 -6.40 -8.05 -5.45
C LEU A 51 -5.86 -8.82 -4.24
N THR A 52 -5.28 -9.97 -4.51
CA THR A 52 -4.37 -10.64 -3.57
C THR A 52 -3.04 -9.87 -3.48
N ALA A 53 -2.27 -10.08 -2.42
CA ALA A 53 -0.93 -9.50 -2.30
C ALA A 53 -0.01 -9.88 -3.49
N ASN A 54 -0.13 -11.11 -4.01
CA ASN A 54 0.63 -11.56 -5.18
C ASN A 54 0.26 -10.78 -6.44
N GLU A 55 -1.04 -10.64 -6.73
CA GLU A 55 -1.52 -9.87 -7.89
C GLU A 55 -1.15 -8.39 -7.79
N ALA A 56 -1.19 -7.81 -6.59
CA ALA A 56 -0.75 -6.43 -6.35
C ALA A 56 0.76 -6.28 -6.61
N MET A 57 1.58 -7.23 -6.14
CA MET A 57 3.02 -7.22 -6.39
C MET A 57 3.36 -7.42 -7.88
N ASP A 58 2.64 -8.30 -8.57
CA ASP A 58 2.78 -8.50 -10.02
C ASP A 58 2.49 -7.21 -10.80
N LYS A 59 1.49 -6.44 -10.37
CA LYS A 59 1.18 -5.12 -10.94
C LYS A 59 2.25 -4.06 -10.64
N LEU A 60 2.87 -4.07 -9.46
CA LEU A 60 3.94 -3.13 -9.09
C LEU A 60 5.28 -3.41 -9.75
N ARG A 61 5.50 -4.65 -10.18
CA ARG A 61 6.77 -5.12 -10.73
C ARG A 61 7.41 -4.22 -11.81
N PRO A 62 6.67 -3.58 -12.73
CA PRO A 62 7.26 -2.67 -13.72
C PRO A 62 7.87 -1.39 -13.13
N ALA A 63 7.47 -0.98 -11.92
CA ALA A 63 7.93 0.23 -11.26
C ALA A 63 9.05 0.02 -10.23
N ILE A 64 9.53 -1.22 -10.07
CA ILE A 64 10.60 -1.60 -9.14
C ILE A 64 11.73 -2.34 -9.87
N ASP A 65 12.92 -2.33 -9.28
CA ASP A 65 14.08 -3.06 -9.77
C ASP A 65 14.73 -3.94 -8.67
N SER A 66 15.82 -4.61 -9.02
CA SER A 66 16.51 -5.57 -8.13
C SER A 66 17.11 -4.96 -6.85
N THR A 67 17.26 -3.63 -6.81
CA THR A 67 17.78 -2.91 -5.65
C THR A 67 16.70 -2.56 -4.63
N ASP A 68 15.44 -2.55 -5.05
CA ASP A 68 14.30 -2.23 -4.21
C ASP A 68 13.93 -3.38 -3.26
N ARG A 69 13.34 -3.03 -2.11
CA ARG A 69 12.74 -3.98 -1.17
C ARG A 69 11.30 -3.57 -0.94
N VAL A 70 10.36 -4.48 -1.19
CA VAL A 70 8.92 -4.22 -1.03
C VAL A 70 8.28 -5.43 -0.39
N ILE A 71 7.41 -5.20 0.59
CA ILE A 71 6.56 -6.24 1.16
C ILE A 71 5.11 -5.74 1.26
N ILE A 72 4.18 -6.63 0.95
CA ILE A 72 2.74 -6.41 1.09
C ILE A 72 2.22 -7.42 2.09
N VAL A 73 1.56 -6.94 3.14
CA VAL A 73 1.00 -7.77 4.22
C VAL A 73 -0.48 -7.44 4.37
N GLU A 74 -1.33 -8.47 4.44
CA GLU A 74 -2.75 -8.30 4.76
C GLU A 74 -2.86 -7.73 6.18
N ALA A 75 -3.45 -6.54 6.30
CA ALA A 75 -3.69 -5.92 7.59
C ALA A 75 -5.00 -6.46 8.17
N ALA A 76 -5.03 -6.68 9.48
CA ALA A 76 -6.18 -7.22 10.19
C ALA A 76 -6.78 -6.18 11.15
N LYS A 77 -7.97 -6.50 11.69
CA LYS A 77 -8.66 -5.65 12.69
C LYS A 77 -7.85 -5.42 13.96
N ASP A 78 -6.96 -6.35 14.32
CA ASP A 78 -6.04 -6.17 15.43
C ASP A 78 -4.80 -5.38 14.97
N HIS A 79 -4.81 -4.07 15.24
CA HIS A 79 -3.76 -3.14 14.86
C HIS A 79 -3.65 -2.00 15.86
N GLN A 80 -2.44 -1.45 16.03
CA GLN A 80 -2.15 -0.36 16.96
C GLN A 80 -0.90 0.41 16.50
N GLY A 81 -0.73 1.65 16.97
CA GLY A 81 0.39 2.53 16.61
C GLY A 81 0.37 3.88 17.32
N TRP A 82 1.31 4.76 16.96
CA TRP A 82 1.41 6.14 17.48
C TRP A 82 0.98 7.13 16.39
N MET A 83 -0.30 7.48 16.38
CA MET A 83 -0.93 8.31 15.33
C MET A 83 -1.80 9.40 15.94
N THR A 84 -2.12 10.43 15.16
CA THR A 84 -3.12 11.45 15.54
C THR A 84 -4.54 10.89 15.46
N ASP A 85 -5.48 11.50 16.19
CA ASP A 85 -6.90 11.10 16.18
C ASP A 85 -7.49 11.07 14.76
N LYS A 86 -7.18 12.08 13.93
CA LYS A 86 -7.66 12.15 12.54
C LYS A 86 -7.13 11.00 11.67
N GLN A 87 -5.89 10.57 11.90
CA GLN A 87 -5.31 9.44 11.19
C GLN A 87 -5.97 8.14 11.64
N TRP A 88 -6.19 7.97 12.95
CA TRP A 88 -6.93 6.83 13.50
C TRP A 88 -8.36 6.76 12.98
N ASP A 89 -9.08 7.88 12.92
CA ASP A 89 -10.43 7.96 12.37
C ASP A 89 -10.51 7.51 10.91
N TYR A 90 -9.45 7.73 10.12
CA TYR A 90 -9.37 7.26 8.74
C TYR A 90 -9.05 5.77 8.69
N ILE A 91 -7.99 5.33 9.40
CA ILE A 91 -7.53 3.94 9.41
C ILE A 91 -8.64 2.99 9.89
N ASN A 92 -9.35 3.35 10.96
CA ASN A 92 -10.41 2.51 11.52
C ASN A 92 -11.59 2.28 10.57
N LYS A 93 -11.80 3.15 9.57
CA LYS A 93 -12.84 2.98 8.53
C LYS A 93 -12.40 2.04 7.40
N MET A 94 -11.13 1.65 7.36
CA MET A 94 -10.58 0.75 6.36
C MET A 94 -10.76 -0.73 6.73
N PHE A 95 -11.27 -1.07 7.90
CA PHE A 95 -11.45 -2.44 8.39
C PHE A 95 -12.92 -2.75 8.77
#